data_AF-A0AA49EW54-F1
#
_entry.id   AF-A0AA49EW54-F1
#
_cell.length_a   1.000
_cell.length_b   1.000
_cell.length_c   1.000
_cell.angle_alpha   90.00
_cell.angle_beta   90.00
_cell.angle_gamma   90.00
#
_symmetry.space_group_name_H-M   'P 1'
#
loop_
_entity.id
_entity.type
_entity.pdbx_description
1 polymer ?
#
loop_
_entity_poly.entity_id
_entity_poly.type
_entity_poly.pdbx_seq_one_letter_code
_entity_poly.pdbx_strand_id
1 'polypeptide(L)'
;MKIELETRPCLVTFSNKKQVEGTFLGLFQHSHTHGDSLMAGGFKAGTVAYPIAIVEINGKMSEVRINQIEFLDVAKNEVSE
;
A
#
# COMPACT_ATOMS: atom_id res chain seq x y z
N MET A 1 22.10 3.74 14.87
CA MET A 1 21.13 4.63 14.21
C MET A 1 19.75 4.15 14.59
N LYS A 2 19.00 4.90 15.42
CA LYS A 2 17.58 4.63 15.65
C LYS A 2 16.83 5.30 14.51
N ILE A 3 16.11 4.51 13.73
CA ILE A 3 15.18 5.02 12.73
C ILE A 3 13.84 5.09 13.46
N GLU A 4 13.44 6.29 13.85
CA GLU A 4 12.08 6.53 14.36
C GLU A 4 11.17 6.61 13.14
N LEU A 5 10.40 5.55 12.90
CA LEU A 5 9.35 5.54 11.88
C LEU A 5 8.13 6.24 12.49
N GLU A 6 7.63 7.28 11.82
CA GLU A 6 6.35 7.89 12.17
C GLU A 6 5.23 6.90 11.80
N THR A 7 4.80 6.12 12.79
CA THR A 7 3.73 5.14 12.60
C THR A 7 2.38 5.73 12.93
N ARG A 8 1.32 5.25 12.27
CA ARG A 8 -0.05 5.74 12.48
C ARG A 8 -1.04 4.57 12.57
N PRO A 9 -2.05 4.63 13.46
CA PRO A 9 -3.09 3.62 13.49
C PRO A 9 -3.96 3.70 12.23
N CYS A 10 -4.28 2.56 11.63
CA CYS A 10 -5.08 2.50 10.42
C CYS A 10 -6.03 1.29 10.37
N LEU A 11 -7.08 1.43 9.56
CA LEU A 11 -7.91 0.31 9.10
C LEU A 11 -7.51 -0.05 7.67
N VAL A 12 -7.39 -1.36 7.42
CA VAL A 12 -7.11 -1.92 6.11
C VAL A 12 -8.34 -2.65 5.60
N THR A 13 -8.84 -2.24 4.44
CA THR A 13 -9.99 -2.87 3.78
C THR A 13 -9.51 -3.81 2.66
N PHE A 14 -9.68 -5.11 2.87
CA PHE A 14 -9.40 -6.12 1.84
C PHE A 14 -10.56 -6.28 0.86
N SER A 15 -10.33 -6.91 -0.30
CA SER A 15 -11.31 -7.05 -1.39
C SER A 15 -12.64 -7.70 -0.98
N ASN A 16 -12.65 -8.47 0.11
CA ASN A 16 -13.84 -9.06 0.72
C ASN A 16 -14.61 -8.10 1.64
N LYS A 17 -14.30 -6.79 1.62
CA LYS A 17 -14.81 -5.76 2.52
C LYS A 17 -14.52 -6.01 4.00
N LYS A 18 -13.63 -6.95 4.32
CA LYS A 18 -13.19 -7.17 5.70
C LYS A 18 -12.22 -6.05 6.07
N GLN A 19 -12.56 -5.33 7.13
CA GLN A 19 -11.68 -4.35 7.74
C GLN A 19 -10.86 -5.01 8.84
N VAL A 20 -9.57 -4.69 8.90
CA VAL A 20 -8.64 -5.16 9.93
C VAL A 20 -7.83 -3.97 10.40
N GLU A 21 -7.71 -3.83 11.72
CA GLU A 21 -6.83 -2.82 12.31
C GLU A 21 -5.36 -3.18 12.08
N GLY A 22 -4.54 -2.15 11.91
CA GLY A 22 -3.11 -2.30 11.78
C GLY A 22 -2.38 -1.00 12.05
N THR A 23 -1.06 -1.08 11.96
CA THR A 23 -0.15 0.05 12.13
C THR A 23 0.43 0.42 10.76
N PHE A 24 0.12 1.60 10.25
CA PHE A 24 0.75 2.15 9.06
C PHE A 24 2.19 2.54 9.36
N LEU A 25 3.11 2.10 8.50
CA LEU A 25 4.55 2.32 8.65
C LEU A 25 5.13 3.27 7.60
N GLY A 26 4.48 3.39 6.44
CA GLY A 26 4.94 4.29 5.38
C GLY A 26 4.48 3.92 3.98
N LEU A 27 4.79 4.82 3.04
CA LEU A 27 4.62 4.59 1.61
C LEU A 27 5.96 4.22 0.97
N PHE A 28 5.91 3.26 0.06
CA PHE A 28 7.07 2.72 -0.65
C PHE A 28 6.73 2.57 -2.14
N GLN A 29 7.76 2.36 -2.96
CA GLN A 29 7.59 2.05 -4.37
C GLN A 29 7.74 0.54 -4.57
N HIS A 30 6.68 -0.10 -5.06
CA HIS A 30 6.80 -1.43 -5.63
C HIS A 30 7.12 -1.28 -7.11
N SER A 31 8.19 -1.93 -7.57
CA SER A 31 8.55 -1.95 -8.98
C SER A 31 8.92 -3.35 -9.43
N HIS A 32 8.40 -3.76 -10.57
CA HIS A 32 8.82 -5.00 -11.22
C HIS A 32 9.06 -4.75 -12.70
N THR A 33 10.01 -5.48 -13.25
CA THR A 33 10.26 -5.49 -14.70
C THR A 33 9.28 -6.47 -15.33
N HIS A 34 8.52 -6.01 -16.33
CA HIS A 34 7.75 -6.93 -17.15
C HIS A 34 8.67 -7.55 -18.21
N GLY A 35 8.46 -8.82 -18.52
CA GLY A 35 9.25 -9.51 -19.55
C GLY A 35 9.11 -8.86 -20.93
N ASP A 36 10.07 -9.15 -21.80
CA ASP A 36 10.00 -8.79 -23.22
C ASP A 36 8.72 -9.36 -23.85
N SER A 37 8.12 -8.60 -24.76
CA SER A 37 7.07 -9.16 -25.61
C SER A 37 7.64 -10.33 -26.43
N LEU A 38 6.94 -11.48 -26.42
CA LEU A 38 7.31 -12.69 -27.16
C LEU A 38 7.33 -12.49 -28.69
N MET A 39 6.81 -11.38 -29.20
CA MET A 39 6.82 -11.08 -30.63
C MET A 39 8.18 -10.50 -31.05
N ALA A 40 8.74 -11.02 -32.15
CA ALA A 40 9.92 -10.43 -32.78
C ALA A 40 9.60 -9.00 -33.23
N GLY A 41 10.22 -8.01 -32.57
CA GLY A 41 9.93 -6.58 -32.76
C GLY A 41 8.89 -6.00 -31.80
N GLY A 42 8.43 -6.76 -30.79
CA GLY A 42 7.54 -6.28 -29.74
C GLY A 42 8.22 -5.33 -28.75
N PHE A 43 7.43 -4.71 -27.86
CA PHE A 43 7.92 -3.76 -26.85
C PHE A 43 9.04 -4.38 -26.00
N LYS A 44 10.15 -3.65 -25.88
CA LYS A 44 11.25 -3.98 -24.95
C LYS A 44 10.71 -4.01 -23.52
N ALA A 45 11.27 -4.90 -22.70
CA ALA A 45 11.02 -4.97 -21.27
C ALA A 45 11.07 -3.58 -20.65
N GLY A 46 10.04 -3.25 -19.88
CA GLY A 46 9.88 -1.99 -19.17
C GLY A 46 9.69 -2.25 -17.68
N THR A 47 9.82 -1.19 -16.89
CA THR A 47 9.55 -1.24 -15.45
C THR A 47 8.16 -0.66 -15.18
N VAL A 48 7.31 -1.45 -14.52
CA VAL A 48 6.07 -0.95 -13.93
C VAL A 48 6.37 -0.63 -12.47
N ALA A 49 6.17 0.63 -12.09
CA ALA A 49 6.33 1.09 -10.71
C ALA A 49 5.02 1.72 -10.23
N TYR A 50 4.64 1.41 -9.00
CA TYR A 50 3.46 1.98 -8.36
C TYR A 50 3.65 2.13 -6.85
N PRO A 51 2.99 3.12 -6.22
CA PRO A 51 3.07 3.30 -4.78
C PRO A 51 2.30 2.19 -4.06
N ILE A 52 2.90 1.73 -2.96
CA ILE A 52 2.32 0.77 -2.02
C ILE A 52 2.43 1.33 -0.60
N ALA A 53 1.57 0.86 0.28
CA ALA A 53 1.71 1.12 1.70
C ALA A 53 2.16 -0.15 2.41
N ILE A 54 3.02 0.03 3.40
CA ILE A 54 3.43 -1.04 4.30
C ILE A 54 2.75 -0.84 5.64
N VAL A 55 2.06 -1.90 6.08
CA VAL A 55 1.32 -1.95 7.34
C VAL A 55 1.77 -3.16 8.15
N GLU A 56 1.69 -3.05 9.46
CA GLU A 56 1.82 -4.18 10.38
C GLU A 56 0.42 -4.61 10.82
N ILE A 57 0.11 -5.90 10.66
CA ILE A 57 -1.16 -6.51 11.07
C ILE A 57 -0.82 -7.81 11.82
N ASN A 58 -1.24 -7.92 13.07
CA ASN A 58 -1.04 -9.12 13.92
C ASN A 58 0.42 -9.60 13.98
N GLY A 59 1.37 -8.68 14.16
CA GLY A 59 2.80 -8.89 14.22
C GLY A 59 3.46 -9.18 12.87
N LYS A 60 2.75 -9.00 11.75
CA LYS A 60 3.26 -9.29 10.40
C LYS A 60 3.18 -8.09 9.48
N MET A 61 4.27 -7.86 8.76
CA MET A 61 4.35 -6.85 7.71
C MET A 61 3.52 -7.31 6.50
N SER A 62 2.73 -6.39 5.95
CA SER A 62 1.90 -6.64 4.77
C SER A 62 2.02 -5.46 3.80
N GLU A 63 2.10 -5.78 2.51
CA GLU A 63 1.97 -4.82 1.41
C GLU A 63 0.48 -4.67 1.08
N VAL A 64 0.00 -3.43 1.06
CA VAL A 64 -1.39 -3.10 0.69
C VAL A 64 -1.41 -1.92 -0.28
N ARG A 65 -2.48 -1.81 -1.07
CA ARG A 65 -2.67 -0.64 -1.95
C ARG A 65 -3.01 0.58 -1.10
N ILE A 66 -2.55 1.73 -1.56
CA ILE A 66 -2.75 3.02 -0.86
C ILE A 66 -4.23 3.34 -0.59
N ASN A 67 -5.14 2.92 -1.48
CA ASN A 67 -6.57 3.17 -1.36
C ASN A 67 -7.30 2.19 -0.43
N GLN A 68 -6.59 1.22 0.15
CA GLN A 68 -7.15 0.27 1.11
C GLN A 68 -7.00 0.74 2.56
N ILE A 69 -6.36 1.89 2.78
CA ILE A 69 -6.01 2.40 4.11
C ILE A 69 -6.92 3.57 4.47
N GLU A 70 -7.52 3.50 5.66
CA GLU A 70 -8.13 4.63 6.36
C GLU A 70 -7.34 4.91 7.63
N PHE A 71 -6.91 6.14 7.82
CA PHE A 71 -6.23 6.56 9.05
C PHE A 71 -7.25 6.80 10.17
N LEU A 72 -7.00 6.22 11.34
CA LEU A 72 -7.92 6.28 12.48
C LEU A 72 -7.78 7.55 13.32
N ASP A 73 -6.65 8.24 13.19
CA ASP A 73 -6.32 9.49 13.88
C ASP A 73 -6.84 10.74 13.16
N VAL A 74 -7.47 10.58 11.98
CA VAL A 74 -8.12 11.68 11.26
C VAL A 74 -9.58 11.74 11.69
N ALA A 75 -9.98 12.85 12.31
CA ALA A 75 -11.39 13.10 12.60
C ALA A 75 -12.21 12.98 11.30
N LYS A 76 -13.16 12.04 11.27
CA LYS A 76 -14.15 11.99 10.19
C LYS A 76 -15.00 13.25 10.32
N ASN A 77 -14.62 14.30 9.59
CA ASN A 77 -15.54 15.40 9.33
C ASN A 77 -16.69 14.77 8.54
N GLU A 78 -17.84 14.62 9.19
CA GLU A 78 -19.07 14.28 8.49
C GLU A 78 -19.30 15.39 7.46
N VAL A 79 -18.96 15.10 6.20
CA VAL A 79 -19.33 15.96 5.09
C VAL A 79 -20.83 15.76 4.94
N SER A 80 -21.61 16.60 5.61
CA SER A 80 -23.04 16.75 5.34
C SER A 80 -23.17 17.28 3.91
N GLU A 81 -23.65 16.44 2.99
CA GLU A 81 -24.20 16.87 1.69
C GLU A 81 -25.43 17.76 1.87
#